data_AF-A0A4Q3C985-F1
#
_entry.id   AF-A0A4Q3C985-F1
#
_cell.length_a   1.000
_cell.length_b   1.000
_cell.length_c   1.000
_cell.angle_alpha   90.00
_cell.angle_beta   90.00
_cell.angle_gamma   90.00
#
_symmetry.space_group_name_H-M   'P 1'
#
loop_
_entity.id
_entity.type
_entity.pdbx_description
1 polymer ?
#
loop_
_entity_poly.entity_id
_entity_poly.type
_entity_poly.pdbx_seq_one_letter_code
_entity_poly.pdbx_strand_id
1 'polypeptide(L)'
;MIKVGINGVVTPEQLDELINLIKGVHGFDFGNYSKASLKRRLTRIMQLKKLEFYDLKHRLINDSAFFQHFLEEITVNVTEMFRDPSFYKALCTQVVPYLS
;
A
#
# COMPACT_ATOMS: atom_id res chain seq x y z
N MET A 1 16.69 -27.14 -15.96
CA MET A 1 16.00 -26.20 -16.87
C MET A 1 15.71 -24.92 -16.09
N ILE A 2 16.35 -23.83 -16.51
CA ILE A 2 16.16 -22.39 -16.22
C ILE A 2 15.58 -22.01 -14.84
N LYS A 3 16.46 -21.54 -13.94
CA LYS A 3 16.06 -20.66 -12.82
C LYS A 3 15.55 -19.35 -13.41
N VAL A 4 14.24 -19.16 -13.48
CA VAL A 4 13.65 -17.84 -13.73
C VAL A 4 14.00 -16.98 -12.53
N GLY A 5 14.94 -16.05 -12.70
CA GLY A 5 15.25 -15.05 -11.69
C GLY A 5 14.02 -14.18 -11.51
N ILE A 6 13.45 -14.18 -10.31
CA ILE A 6 12.33 -13.31 -9.92
C ILE A 6 12.83 -11.87 -10.01
N ASN A 7 12.61 -11.23 -11.14
CA ASN A 7 12.90 -9.81 -11.35
C ASN A 7 11.76 -9.00 -10.74
N GLY A 8 11.68 -8.99 -9.40
CA GLY A 8 10.58 -8.40 -8.61
C GLY A 8 10.49 -6.87 -8.64
N VAL A 9 11.02 -6.21 -9.67
CA VAL A 9 11.00 -4.75 -9.80
C VAL A 9 9.76 -4.35 -10.59
N VAL A 10 8.78 -3.74 -9.91
CA VAL A 10 7.57 -3.22 -10.55
C VAL A 10 7.91 -1.93 -11.32
N THR A 11 7.53 -1.86 -12.59
CA THR A 11 7.70 -0.64 -13.40
C THR A 11 6.61 0.40 -13.07
N PRO A 12 6.82 1.70 -13.36
CA PRO A 12 5.78 2.71 -13.18
C PRO A 12 4.47 2.39 -13.91
N GLU A 13 4.58 1.83 -15.12
CA GLU A 13 3.42 1.46 -15.95
C GLU A 13 2.64 0.30 -15.33
N GLN A 14 3.34 -0.72 -14.83
CA GLN A 14 2.73 -1.83 -14.08
C GLN A 14 2.05 -1.35 -12.80
N LEU A 15 2.62 -0.35 -12.13
CA LEU A 15 2.00 0.23 -10.93
C LEU A 15 0.68 0.92 -11.28
N ASP A 16 0.66 1.75 -12.33
CA ASP A 16 -0.55 2.46 -12.77
C ASP A 16 -1.61 1.47 -13.29
N GLU A 17 -1.20 0.43 -14.02
CA GLU A 17 -2.06 -0.68 -14.43
C GLU A 17 -2.74 -1.33 -13.22
N LEU A 18 -1.96 -1.66 -12.17
CA LEU A 18 -2.48 -2.30 -10.98
C LEU A 18 -3.47 -1.41 -10.21
N ILE A 19 -3.19 -0.10 -10.10
CA ILE A 19 -4.09 0.85 -9.44
C ILE A 19 -5.44 0.89 -10.16
N ASN A 20 -5.43 0.96 -11.49
CA ASN A 20 -6.65 0.95 -12.29
C ASN A 20 -7.40 -0.38 -12.18
N LEU A 21 -6.68 -1.50 -12.17
CA LEU A 21 -7.26 -2.83 -11.97
C LEU A 21 -8.00 -2.91 -10.63
N ILE A 22 -7.35 -2.53 -9.53
CA ILE A 22 -7.93 -2.60 -8.19
C ILE A 22 -9.15 -1.67 -8.09
N LYS A 23 -9.07 -0.47 -8.68
CA LYS A 23 -10.20 0.46 -8.74
C LYS A 23 -11.40 -0.14 -9.49
N GLY A 24 -11.16 -0.82 -10.62
CA GLY A 24 -12.20 -1.43 -11.43
C GLY A 24 -12.84 -2.68 -10.80
N VAL A 25 -12.03 -3.55 -10.17
CA VAL A 25 -12.50 -4.83 -9.61
C VAL A 25 -13.08 -4.67 -8.21
N HIS A 26 -12.42 -3.87 -7.36
CA HIS A 26 -12.75 -3.76 -5.93
C HIS A 26 -13.27 -2.39 -5.51
N GLY A 27 -13.24 -1.38 -6.39
CA GLY A 27 -13.69 -0.02 -6.06
C GLY A 27 -12.73 0.79 -5.19
N PHE A 28 -11.56 0.26 -4.84
CA PHE A 28 -10.55 0.97 -4.03
C PHE A 28 -9.63 1.82 -4.90
N ASP A 29 -9.54 3.12 -4.59
CA ASP A 29 -8.70 4.06 -5.32
C ASP A 29 -7.38 4.36 -4.59
N PHE A 30 -6.28 3.91 -5.19
CA PHE A 30 -4.91 4.18 -4.73
C PHE A 30 -4.23 5.34 -5.46
N GLY A 31 -4.93 6.06 -6.34
CA GLY A 31 -4.35 7.12 -7.18
C GLY A 31 -3.70 8.27 -6.38
N ASN A 32 -4.17 8.52 -5.16
CA ASN A 32 -3.62 9.57 -4.27
C ASN A 32 -2.48 9.08 -3.36
N TYR A 33 -2.12 7.80 -3.39
CA TYR A 33 -0.99 7.30 -2.61
C TYR A 33 0.34 7.65 -3.28
N SER A 34 1.38 7.85 -2.46
CA SER A 34 2.75 8.00 -2.95
C SER A 34 3.17 6.80 -3.80
N LYS A 35 3.39 7.00 -5.11
CA LYS A 35 3.81 5.95 -6.06
C LYS A 35 5.07 5.22 -5.58
N ALA A 36 6.05 5.95 -5.03
CA ALA A 36 7.28 5.36 -4.48
C ALA A 36 7.00 4.43 -3.28
N SER A 37 6.09 4.83 -2.39
CA SER A 37 5.70 4.02 -1.23
C SER A 37 4.92 2.78 -1.65
N LEU A 38 3.96 2.91 -2.58
CA LEU A 38 3.21 1.79 -3.13
C LEU A 38 4.14 0.79 -3.82
N LYS A 39 5.02 1.27 -4.72
CA LYS A 39 5.99 0.42 -5.43
C LYS A 39 6.83 -0.40 -4.45
N ARG A 40 7.35 0.23 -3.38
CA ARG A 40 8.15 -0.46 -2.36
C ARG A 40 7.35 -1.56 -1.65
N ARG A 41 6.11 -1.28 -1.24
CA ARG A 41 5.23 -2.27 -0.59
C ARG A 41 4.87 -3.41 -1.53
N LEU A 42 4.55 -3.09 -2.78
CA LEU A 42 4.18 -4.05 -3.80
C LEU A 42 5.33 -5.02 -4.11
N THR A 43 6.52 -4.48 -4.36
CA THR A 43 7.73 -5.28 -4.55
C THR A 43 8.01 -6.16 -3.33
N ARG A 44 7.84 -5.66 -2.11
CA ARG A 44 7.98 -6.47 -0.89
C ARG A 44 6.96 -7.62 -0.84
N ILE A 45 5.69 -7.36 -1.13
CA ILE A 45 4.64 -8.39 -1.17
C ILE A 45 5.00 -9.49 -2.19
N MET A 46 5.40 -9.08 -3.40
CA MET A 46 5.82 -10.00 -4.46
C MET A 46 7.02 -10.86 -4.03
N GLN A 47 8.03 -10.27 -3.38
CA GLN A 47 9.18 -11.00 -2.87
C GLN A 47 8.81 -11.99 -1.75
N LEU A 48 8.03 -11.56 -0.76
CA LEU A 48 7.62 -12.39 0.38
C LEU A 48 6.76 -13.58 -0.06
N LYS A 49 5.84 -13.35 -1.00
CA LYS A 49 4.94 -14.37 -1.52
C LYS A 49 5.52 -15.14 -2.71
N LYS A 50 6.73 -14.78 -3.18
CA LYS A 50 7.39 -15.33 -4.37
C LYS A 50 6.47 -15.30 -5.60
N LEU A 51 5.85 -14.16 -5.84
CA LEU A 51 4.91 -13.93 -6.93
C LEU A 51 5.55 -13.05 -8.02
N GLU A 52 5.31 -13.41 -9.27
CA GLU A 52 5.51 -12.49 -10.38
C GLU A 52 4.32 -11.52 -10.47
N PHE A 53 4.49 -10.44 -11.24
CA PHE A 53 3.47 -9.39 -11.36
C PHE A 53 2.14 -9.94 -11.91
N TYR A 54 2.22 -10.88 -12.85
CA TYR A 54 1.04 -11.57 -13.39
C TYR A 54 0.29 -12.37 -12.31
N ASP A 55 1.01 -13.16 -11.51
CA ASP A 55 0.42 -13.98 -10.45
C ASP A 55 -0.25 -13.11 -9.37
N LEU A 56 0.39 -11.99 -9.04
CA LEU A 56 -0.16 -11.00 -8.12
C LEU A 56 -1.50 -10.46 -8.64
N LYS A 57 -1.57 -10.01 -9.90
CA LYS A 57 -2.84 -9.54 -10.51
C LYS A 57 -3.90 -10.64 -10.48
N HIS A 58 -3.54 -11.86 -10.90
CA HIS A 58 -4.46 -12.97 -10.92
C HIS A 58 -5.05 -13.25 -9.52
N ARG A 59 -4.22 -13.25 -8.48
CA ARG A 59 -4.69 -13.43 -7.10
C ARG A 59 -5.55 -12.27 -6.63
N LEU A 60 -5.18 -11.03 -6.93
CA LEU A 60 -5.98 -9.86 -6.55
C LEU A 60 -7.38 -9.89 -7.17
N ILE A 61 -7.54 -10.43 -8.38
CA ILE A 61 -8.85 -10.52 -9.03
C ILE A 61 -9.69 -11.67 -8.47
N ASN A 62 -9.08 -12.84 -8.25
CA ASN A 62 -9.82 -14.09 -8.05
C ASN A 62 -9.86 -14.56 -6.59
N ASP A 63 -9.06 -13.98 -5.70
CA ASP A 63 -8.94 -14.39 -4.30
C ASP A 63 -9.23 -13.20 -3.37
N SER A 64 -10.47 -13.16 -2.85
CA SER A 64 -10.93 -12.08 -1.97
C SER A 64 -10.18 -12.05 -0.63
N ALA A 65 -9.77 -13.21 -0.11
CA ALA A 65 -8.99 -13.29 1.12
C ALA A 65 -7.58 -12.72 0.91
N PHE A 66 -6.96 -13.03 -0.24
CA PHE A 66 -5.71 -12.42 -0.63
C PHE A 66 -5.82 -10.90 -0.80
N PHE A 67 -6.91 -10.42 -1.41
CA PHE A 67 -7.15 -8.98 -1.54
C PHE A 67 -7.27 -8.28 -0.17
N GLN A 68 -7.98 -8.88 0.78
CA GLN A 68 -8.08 -8.34 2.15
C GLN A 68 -6.71 -8.21 2.81
N HIS A 69 -5.88 -9.25 2.75
CA HIS A 69 -4.51 -9.20 3.27
C HIS A 69 -3.62 -8.19 2.52
N PHE A 70 -3.82 -8.05 1.21
CA PHE A 70 -3.13 -7.04 0.42
C PHE A 70 -3.48 -5.62 0.89
N LEU A 71 -4.76 -5.35 1.19
CA LEU A 71 -5.20 -4.06 1.73
C LEU A 71 -4.53 -3.76 3.07
N GLU A 72 -4.48 -4.74 3.98
CA GLU A 72 -3.85 -4.60 5.30
C GLU A 72 -2.36 -4.27 5.21
N GLU A 73 -1.65 -4.85 4.24
CA GLU A 73 -0.22 -4.62 4.01
C GLU A 73 0.06 -3.29 3.30
N ILE A 74 -0.84 -2.85 2.41
CA ILE A 74 -0.61 -1.64 1.60
C ILE A 74 -1.07 -0.37 2.28
N THR A 75 -2.09 -0.44 3.13
CA THR A 75 -2.59 0.68 3.94
C THR A 75 -1.65 0.93 5.12
N VAL A 76 -1.44 2.20 5.48
CA VAL A 76 -0.58 2.53 6.62
C VAL A 76 -1.37 2.32 7.91
N ASN A 77 -1.14 1.20 8.60
CA ASN A 77 -1.58 1.06 9.98
C ASN A 77 -0.67 1.89 10.89
N VAL A 78 -1.01 3.16 11.09
CA VAL A 78 -0.37 4.01 12.12
C VAL A 78 -1.46 4.58 13.01
N THR A 79 -1.85 3.82 14.03
CA THR A 79 -2.68 4.29 15.14
C THR A 79 -1.93 4.05 16.46
N GLU A 80 -0.83 4.78 16.64
CA GLU A 80 -0.22 4.94 17.95
C GLU A 80 -0.85 6.17 18.62
N MET A 81 -1.52 6.01 19.76
CA MET A 81 -1.95 7.15 20.59
C MET A 81 -0.70 7.91 21.07
N PHE A 82 -0.70 9.25 20.94
CA PHE A 82 0.41 10.13 21.33
C PHE A 82 1.73 9.90 20.57
N ARG A 83 1.64 9.65 19.26
CA ARG A 83 2.81 9.51 18.36
C ARG A 83 3.87 10.60 18.53
N ASP A 84 3.44 11.81 18.88
CA ASP A 84 4.31 12.89 19.31
C ASP A 84 3.67 13.63 20.51
N PRO A 85 4.11 13.33 21.74
CA PRO A 85 3.60 13.98 22.94
C PRO A 85 3.91 15.48 22.97
N SER A 86 5.01 15.90 22.33
CA SER A 86 5.42 17.31 22.26
C SER A 86 4.54 18.10 21.29
N PHE A 87 4.18 17.50 20.15
CA PHE A 87 3.19 18.04 19.23
C PHE A 87 1.82 18.17 19.89
N TYR A 88 1.37 17.14 20.62
CA TYR A 88 0.07 17.20 21.31
C TYR A 88 0.06 18.29 22.40
N LYS A 89 1.16 18.44 23.13
CA LYS A 89 1.35 19.53 24.10
C LYS A 89 1.30 20.90 23.40
N ALA A 90 2.02 21.07 22.30
CA ALA A 90 2.02 22.32 21.53
C ALA A 90 0.64 22.63 20.95
N LEU A 91 -0.08 21.63 20.45
CA LEU A 91 -1.45 21.79 19.96
C LEU A 91 -2.38 22.31 21.08
N CYS A 92 -2.34 21.66 22.26
CA CYS A 92 -3.15 22.07 23.40
C CYS A 92 -2.78 23.44 23.97
N THR A 93 -1.49 23.82 23.99
CA THR A 93 -1.07 25.09 24.59
C THR A 93 -1.05 26.27 23.61
N GLN A 94 -0.90 26.03 22.31
CA GLN A 94 -0.68 27.08 21.32
C GLN A 94 -1.81 27.22 20.30
N VAL A 95 -2.65 26.20 20.11
CA VAL A 95 -3.71 26.23 19.07
C VAL A 95 -5.10 26.23 19.67
N VAL A 96 -5.40 25.27 20.55
CA VAL A 96 -6.72 25.15 21.20
C VAL A 96 -7.20 26.44 21.86
N PRO A 97 -6.37 27.23 22.57
CA PRO A 97 -6.81 28.47 23.21
C PRO A 97 -7.33 29.55 22.25
N TYR A 98 -7.00 29.45 20.96
CA TYR A 98 -7.45 30.37 19.92
C TYR A 98 -8.70 29.89 19.18
N LEU A 99 -9.13 28.65 19.41
CA LEU A 99 -10.29 28.03 18.77
C LEU A 99 -11.50 27.91 19.71
N SER A 100 -11.33 28.26 20.98
CA SER A 100 -12.36 28.29 22.02
C SER A 100 -12.99 29.67 22.18
#